data_AF-A0A1I1A3V4-F1
#
_entry.id   AF-A0A1I1A3V4-F1
#
_cell.length_a   1.000
_cell.length_b   1.000
_cell.length_c   1.000
_cell.angle_alpha   90.00
_cell.angle_beta   90.00
_cell.angle_gamma   90.00
#
_symmetry.space_group_name_H-M   'P 1'
#
loop_
_entity.id
_entity.type
_entity.pdbx_description
1 polymer ?
#
loop_
_entity_poly.entity_id
_entity_poly.type
_entity_poly.pdbx_seq_one_letter_code
_entity_poly.pdbx_strand_id
1 'polypeptide(L)'
;MKIADMNWMQVEERAASDDRCILPIGSVEQHAYLSLATDMILAEKVAADAAEPLGIPVFPAVPYGLASSFAAFPGTLTLSLATYVRVIRDLLDGIHRSGFRRILVVNGHGGNIPAMTVISEWLNAHPDTSVKFHDWWRAPKTMAKVQEIDPAASHASWMENFPWTRTGDPRQPTTSKPCIDFAALARVDAGRKRGLLGDGNYHGLYQRPDEDMLAIWDVAVKETRDLLENNWH
;
A
#
# COMPACT_ATOMS: atom_id res chain seq x y z
N MET A 1 1.12 -10.91 -13.78
CA MET A 1 -0.03 -11.85 -13.89
C MET A 1 -0.85 -11.76 -12.61
N LYS A 2 -2.18 -11.77 -12.65
CA LYS A 2 -2.99 -11.77 -11.42
C LYS A 2 -3.40 -13.18 -11.05
N ILE A 3 -3.27 -13.55 -9.78
CA ILE A 3 -3.76 -14.84 -9.26
C ILE A 3 -5.27 -14.99 -9.49
N ALA A 4 -6.04 -13.90 -9.51
CA ALA A 4 -7.47 -13.90 -9.79
C ALA A 4 -7.82 -14.46 -11.18
N ASP A 5 -6.88 -14.46 -12.12
CA ASP A 5 -7.05 -14.96 -13.49
C ASP A 5 -6.46 -16.37 -13.67
N MET A 6 -6.03 -17.02 -12.58
CA MET A 6 -5.37 -18.32 -12.58
C MET A 6 -6.19 -19.37 -11.85
N ASN A 7 -6.14 -20.61 -12.32
CA ASN A 7 -6.59 -21.77 -11.55
C ASN A 7 -5.42 -22.33 -10.70
N TRP A 8 -5.72 -23.21 -9.74
CA TRP A 8 -4.70 -23.70 -8.80
C TRP A 8 -3.57 -24.51 -9.45
N MET A 9 -3.83 -25.16 -10.59
CA MET A 9 -2.82 -25.93 -11.35
C MET A 9 -1.80 -24.98 -11.99
N GLN A 10 -2.26 -23.87 -12.58
CA GLN A 10 -1.38 -22.83 -13.12
C GLN A 10 -0.54 -22.16 -12.03
N VAL A 11 -1.08 -22.03 -10.81
CA VAL A 11 -0.32 -21.50 -9.66
C VAL A 11 0.78 -22.49 -9.25
N GLU A 12 0.46 -23.79 -9.17
CA GLU A 12 1.44 -24.84 -8.87
C GLU A 12 2.57 -24.88 -9.91
N GLU A 13 2.24 -24.89 -11.20
CA GLU A 13 3.21 -24.83 -12.29
C GLU A 13 4.07 -23.56 -12.22
N ARG A 14 3.45 -22.42 -11.91
CA ARG A 14 4.19 -21.15 -11.79
C ARG A 14 5.15 -21.18 -10.61
N ALA A 15 4.72 -21.61 -9.43
CA ALA A 15 5.57 -21.67 -8.25
C ALA A 15 6.75 -22.64 -8.44
N ALA A 16 6.55 -23.74 -9.18
CA ALA A 16 7.62 -24.69 -9.51
C ALA A 16 8.68 -24.13 -10.48
N SER A 17 8.30 -23.17 -11.34
CA SER A 17 9.19 -22.57 -12.35
C SER A 17 9.86 -21.27 -11.89
N ASP A 18 9.14 -20.43 -11.15
CA ASP A 18 9.61 -19.20 -10.54
C ASP A 18 8.81 -18.93 -9.26
N ASP A 19 9.43 -19.24 -8.12
CA ASP A 19 8.86 -19.15 -6.77
C ASP A 19 8.72 -17.71 -6.22
N ARG A 20 8.79 -16.70 -7.10
CA ARG A 20 8.49 -15.30 -6.78
C ARG A 20 7.00 -15.02 -6.85
N CYS A 21 6.50 -14.25 -5.89
CA CYS A 21 5.16 -13.68 -5.93
C CYS A 21 5.08 -12.32 -5.22
N ILE A 22 3.97 -11.62 -5.43
CA ILE A 22 3.67 -10.37 -4.72
C ILE A 22 2.39 -10.52 -3.90
N LEU A 23 2.44 -10.08 -2.63
CA LEU A 23 1.27 -9.89 -1.78
C LEU A 23 1.05 -8.39 -1.55
N PRO A 24 0.10 -7.75 -2.25
CA PRO A 24 -0.27 -6.38 -1.96
C PRO A 24 -1.09 -6.31 -0.67
N ILE A 25 -0.79 -5.33 0.20
CA ILE A 25 -1.58 -5.05 1.40
C ILE A 25 -1.97 -3.57 1.41
N GLY A 26 -3.25 -3.27 1.65
CA GLY A 26 -3.78 -1.92 1.66
C GLY A 26 -4.60 -1.62 2.90
N SER A 27 -5.61 -0.77 2.72
CA SER A 27 -6.59 -0.39 3.74
C SER A 27 -7.86 0.12 3.06
N VAL A 28 -8.96 0.14 3.82
CA VAL A 28 -10.16 0.92 3.48
C VAL A 28 -10.34 1.98 4.55
N GLU A 29 -9.95 3.21 4.22
CA GLU A 29 -9.93 4.32 5.16
C GLU A 29 -10.16 5.68 4.49
N GLN A 30 -10.46 6.67 5.31
CA GLN A 30 -10.69 8.03 4.85
C GLN A 30 -9.49 8.55 4.04
N HIS A 31 -9.77 9.08 2.86
CA HIS A 31 -8.79 9.75 2.01
C HIS A 31 -9.32 11.09 1.49
N ALA A 32 -9.92 11.88 2.38
CA ALA A 32 -10.61 13.12 2.04
C ALA A 32 -11.60 12.97 0.86
N TYR A 33 -11.20 13.38 -0.35
CA TYR A 33 -12.03 13.37 -1.56
C TYR A 33 -11.73 12.19 -2.51
N LEU A 34 -10.76 11.33 -2.16
CA LEU A 34 -10.42 10.13 -2.93
C LEU A 34 -11.28 8.93 -2.51
N SER A 35 -11.14 7.85 -3.27
CA SER A 35 -11.69 6.55 -2.92
C SER A 35 -11.27 6.14 -1.52
N LEU A 36 -12.20 5.56 -0.74
CA LEU A 36 -11.85 4.95 0.55
C LEU A 36 -10.89 3.76 0.39
N ALA A 37 -10.78 3.20 -0.82
CA ALA A 37 -9.90 2.09 -1.15
C ALA A 37 -8.55 2.54 -1.74
N THR A 38 -8.16 3.80 -1.58
CA THR A 38 -6.93 4.37 -2.16
C THR A 38 -5.71 3.47 -1.92
N ASP A 39 -5.41 3.13 -0.67
CA ASP A 39 -4.27 2.28 -0.32
C ASP A 39 -4.28 0.92 -1.03
N MET A 40 -5.45 0.27 -1.08
CA MET A 40 -5.62 -1.03 -1.73
C MET A 40 -5.43 -0.91 -3.25
N ILE A 41 -6.07 0.08 -3.88
CA ILE A 41 -5.98 0.31 -5.33
C ILE A 41 -4.52 0.57 -5.73
N LEU A 42 -3.83 1.45 -5.00
CA LEU A 42 -2.46 1.82 -5.31
C LEU A 42 -1.49 0.65 -5.10
N ALA A 43 -1.60 -0.07 -3.98
CA ALA A 43 -0.75 -1.24 -3.72
C ALA A 43 -0.95 -2.34 -4.78
N GLU A 44 -2.19 -2.66 -5.14
CA GLU A 44 -2.46 -3.69 -6.17
C GLU A 44 -1.93 -3.25 -7.53
N LYS A 45 -2.17 -1.99 -7.91
CA LYS A 45 -1.80 -1.50 -9.23
C LYS A 45 -0.28 -1.42 -9.40
N VAL A 46 0.45 -0.88 -8.43
CA VAL A 46 1.92 -0.79 -8.55
C VAL A 46 2.55 -2.19 -8.56
N ALA A 47 2.00 -3.13 -7.77
CA ALA A 47 2.42 -4.53 -7.80
C ALA A 47 2.19 -5.16 -9.19
N ALA A 48 1.01 -4.98 -9.77
CA ALA A 48 0.67 -5.50 -11.09
C ALA A 48 1.57 -4.92 -12.19
N ASP A 49 1.73 -3.59 -12.24
CA ASP A 49 2.52 -2.88 -13.24
C ASP A 49 4.03 -3.21 -13.12
N ALA A 50 4.54 -3.42 -11.89
CA ALA A 50 5.92 -3.84 -11.67
C ALA A 50 6.16 -5.29 -12.11
N ALA A 51 5.21 -6.18 -11.84
CA ALA A 51 5.31 -7.62 -12.09
C ALA A 51 5.04 -8.02 -13.55
N GLU A 52 4.25 -7.24 -14.30
CA GLU A 52 3.79 -7.58 -15.65
C GLU A 52 4.94 -8.04 -16.57
N PRO A 53 6.06 -7.30 -16.73
CA PRO A 53 7.13 -7.70 -17.65
C PRO A 53 7.88 -8.96 -17.20
N LEU A 54 7.80 -9.32 -15.91
CA LEU A 54 8.47 -10.47 -15.31
C LEU A 54 7.58 -11.71 -15.28
N GLY A 55 6.30 -11.56 -15.63
CA GLY A 55 5.28 -12.58 -15.47
C GLY A 55 5.01 -12.99 -14.02
N ILE A 56 5.54 -12.27 -13.02
CA ILE A 56 5.40 -12.66 -11.61
C ILE A 56 3.91 -12.59 -11.19
N PRO A 57 3.38 -13.60 -10.49
CA PRO A 57 1.99 -13.58 -10.01
C PRO A 57 1.81 -12.60 -8.85
N VAL A 58 0.70 -11.85 -8.90
CA VAL A 58 0.26 -10.91 -7.88
C VAL A 58 -1.02 -11.45 -7.24
N PHE A 59 -0.98 -11.68 -5.94
CA PHE A 59 -2.16 -12.05 -5.15
C PHE A 59 -3.16 -10.88 -5.08
N PRO A 60 -4.46 -11.14 -4.86
CA PRO A 60 -5.42 -10.09 -4.60
C PRO A 60 -4.97 -9.23 -3.40
N ALA A 61 -5.13 -7.92 -3.49
CA ALA A 61 -4.75 -7.04 -2.41
C ALA A 61 -5.55 -7.35 -1.14
N VAL A 62 -4.88 -7.35 0.02
CA VAL A 62 -5.56 -7.44 1.31
C VAL A 62 -6.29 -6.11 1.54
N PRO A 63 -7.64 -6.09 1.57
CA PRO A 63 -8.40 -4.85 1.53
C PRO A 63 -8.40 -4.10 2.86
N TYR A 64 -8.25 -4.79 3.99
CA TYR A 64 -8.37 -4.20 5.32
C TYR A 64 -7.06 -4.29 6.10
N GLY A 65 -6.62 -3.15 6.61
CA GLY A 65 -5.39 -2.99 7.40
C GLY A 65 -5.65 -2.41 8.78
N LEU A 66 -4.67 -1.67 9.29
CA LEU A 66 -4.72 -0.99 10.59
C LEU A 66 -5.02 0.51 10.43
N ALA A 67 -6.31 0.85 10.40
CA ALA A 67 -6.83 2.21 10.21
C ALA A 67 -7.51 2.80 11.46
N SER A 68 -7.23 2.26 12.65
CA SER A 68 -7.95 2.63 13.89
C SER A 68 -7.91 4.13 14.22
N SER A 69 -6.86 4.84 13.80
CA SER A 69 -6.76 6.30 13.94
C SER A 69 -7.84 7.07 13.15
N PHE A 70 -8.44 6.44 12.15
CA PHE A 70 -9.48 7.01 11.29
C PHE A 70 -10.86 6.39 11.54
N ALA A 71 -11.03 5.56 12.57
CA ALA A 71 -12.29 4.82 12.82
C ALA A 71 -13.55 5.69 13.01
N ALA A 72 -13.40 6.99 13.30
CA ALA A 72 -14.52 7.92 13.41
C ALA A 72 -14.95 8.55 12.07
N PHE A 73 -14.21 8.30 10.98
CA PHE A 73 -14.58 8.70 9.63
C PHE A 73 -15.46 7.62 8.98
N PRO A 74 -16.68 7.96 8.51
CA PRO A 74 -17.59 6.99 7.93
C PRO A 74 -16.97 6.19 6.77
N GLY A 75 -17.18 4.88 6.78
CA GLY A 75 -16.65 3.97 5.77
C GLY A 75 -15.22 3.46 6.04
N THR A 76 -14.49 4.03 7.00
CA THR A 76 -13.22 3.47 7.45
C THR A 76 -13.47 2.14 8.17
N LEU A 77 -12.81 1.08 7.71
CA LEU A 77 -12.83 -0.24 8.32
C LEU A 77 -11.41 -0.62 8.73
N THR A 78 -11.25 -1.05 9.98
CA THR A 78 -9.95 -1.47 10.53
C THR A 78 -10.05 -2.85 11.14
N LEU A 79 -9.01 -3.64 10.95
CA LEU A 79 -8.81 -4.84 11.76
C LEU A 79 -8.30 -4.44 13.15
N SER A 80 -8.51 -5.33 14.13
CA SER A 80 -7.72 -5.26 15.36
C SER A 80 -6.28 -5.67 15.07
N LEU A 81 -5.31 -5.19 15.87
CA LEU A 81 -3.91 -5.59 15.71
C LEU A 81 -3.73 -7.12 15.77
N ALA A 82 -4.41 -7.78 16.72
CA ALA A 82 -4.34 -9.24 16.86
C ALA A 82 -4.91 -9.96 15.63
N THR A 83 -6.02 -9.47 15.06
CA THR A 83 -6.59 -10.02 13.83
C THR A 83 -5.66 -9.81 12.64
N TYR A 84 -5.12 -8.60 12.48
CA TYR A 84 -4.20 -8.26 11.40
C TYR A 84 -2.96 -9.15 11.41
N VAL A 85 -2.34 -9.35 12.59
CA VAL A 85 -1.18 -10.24 12.75
C VAL A 85 -1.50 -11.66 12.30
N ARG A 86 -2.67 -12.19 12.70
CA ARG A 86 -3.11 -13.53 12.28
C ARG A 86 -3.36 -13.62 10.78
N VAL A 87 -4.01 -12.63 10.19
CA VAL A 87 -4.24 -12.58 8.73
C VAL A 87 -2.93 -12.61 7.97
N ILE A 88 -1.97 -11.75 8.30
CA ILE A 88 -0.68 -11.71 7.61
C ILE A 88 0.05 -13.05 7.75
N ARG A 89 0.06 -13.66 8.94
CA ARG A 89 0.67 -14.97 9.16
C ARG A 89 -0.01 -16.07 8.34
N ASP A 90 -1.33 -16.17 8.39
CA ASP A 90 -2.10 -17.20 7.68
C ASP A 90 -1.93 -17.08 6.15
N LEU A 91 -1.81 -15.85 5.63
CA LEU A 91 -1.55 -15.59 4.21
C LEU A 91 -0.12 -15.99 3.80
N LEU A 92 0.89 -15.64 4.59
CA LEU A 92 2.28 -16.07 4.33
C LEU A 92 2.40 -17.60 4.38
N ASP A 93 1.76 -18.25 5.36
CA ASP A 93 1.71 -19.71 5.44
C ASP A 93 1.02 -20.33 4.20
N GLY A 94 -0.05 -19.70 3.72
CA GLY A 94 -0.74 -20.13 2.49
C GLY A 94 0.15 -20.02 1.25
N ILE A 95 0.81 -18.88 1.07
CA ILE A 95 1.74 -18.61 -0.03
C ILE A 95 2.92 -19.60 0.00
N HIS A 96 3.50 -19.84 1.19
CA HIS A 96 4.58 -20.81 1.37
C HIS A 96 4.14 -22.24 1.02
N ARG A 97 2.97 -22.68 1.49
CA ARG A 97 2.42 -24.00 1.14
C ARG A 97 2.18 -24.17 -0.35
N SER A 98 1.89 -23.09 -1.08
CA SER A 98 1.71 -23.10 -2.54
C SER A 98 3.04 -23.17 -3.32
N GLY A 99 4.19 -23.19 -2.65
CA GLY A 99 5.50 -23.35 -3.30
C GLY A 99 6.28 -22.06 -3.52
N PHE A 100 5.70 -20.89 -3.23
CA PHE A 100 6.44 -19.63 -3.32
C PHE A 100 7.42 -19.48 -2.15
N ARG A 101 8.61 -18.95 -2.43
CA ARG A 101 9.67 -18.69 -1.43
C ARG A 101 10.23 -17.28 -1.50
N ARG A 102 9.95 -16.52 -2.56
CA ARG A 102 10.42 -15.14 -2.71
C ARG A 102 9.21 -14.21 -2.78
N ILE A 103 8.82 -13.68 -1.62
CA ILE A 103 7.58 -12.92 -1.44
C ILE A 103 7.90 -11.44 -1.33
N LEU A 104 7.40 -10.62 -2.26
CA LEU A 104 7.40 -9.17 -2.09
C LEU A 104 6.05 -8.75 -1.49
N VAL A 105 6.07 -8.20 -0.28
CA VAL A 105 4.90 -7.55 0.30
C VAL A 105 4.92 -6.08 -0.11
N VAL A 106 4.01 -5.70 -0.99
CA VAL A 106 3.83 -4.31 -1.42
C VAL A 106 2.77 -3.69 -0.53
N ASN A 107 3.20 -2.85 0.40
CA ASN A 107 2.29 -2.13 1.29
C ASN A 107 1.83 -0.84 0.62
N GLY A 108 0.57 -0.48 0.80
CA GLY A 108 -0.01 0.82 0.41
C GLY A 108 -0.45 1.70 1.57
N HIS A 109 -0.35 1.24 2.83
CA HIS A 109 -0.87 1.96 4.00
C HIS A 109 0.15 2.09 5.13
N GLY A 110 0.38 3.31 5.63
CA GLY A 110 1.32 3.55 6.74
C GLY A 110 0.96 2.81 8.04
N GLY A 111 -0.31 2.53 8.31
CA GLY A 111 -0.74 1.82 9.51
C GLY A 111 -0.29 0.34 9.55
N ASN A 112 0.02 -0.25 8.39
CA ASN A 112 0.33 -1.67 8.24
C ASN A 112 1.76 -2.09 8.64
N ILE A 113 2.59 -1.14 9.10
CA ILE A 113 3.98 -1.36 9.54
C ILE A 113 4.16 -2.59 10.48
N PRO A 114 3.22 -2.92 11.41
CA PRO A 114 3.36 -4.12 12.23
C PRO A 114 3.54 -5.43 11.44
N ALA A 115 3.18 -5.49 10.15
CA ALA A 115 3.48 -6.64 9.30
C ALA A 115 4.98 -6.93 9.21
N MET A 116 5.87 -5.93 9.31
CA MET A 116 7.32 -6.14 9.33
C MET A 116 7.75 -7.02 10.51
N THR A 117 7.16 -6.79 11.69
CA THR A 117 7.42 -7.62 12.88
C THR A 117 6.93 -9.04 12.67
N VAL A 118 5.73 -9.21 12.09
CA VAL A 118 5.17 -10.53 11.78
C VAL A 118 6.06 -11.29 10.80
N ILE A 119 6.49 -10.63 9.72
CA ILE A 119 7.37 -11.19 8.69
C ILE A 119 8.70 -11.63 9.31
N SER A 120 9.32 -10.78 10.13
CA SER A 120 10.59 -11.09 10.78
C SER A 120 10.49 -12.31 11.70
N GLU A 121 9.42 -12.43 12.48
CA GLU A 121 9.20 -13.61 13.33
C GLU A 121 8.92 -14.86 12.48
N TRP A 122 8.06 -14.72 11.46
CA TRP A 122 7.64 -15.81 10.57
C TRP A 122 8.82 -16.41 9.79
N LEU A 123 9.76 -15.59 9.33
CA LEU A 123 10.98 -16.03 8.64
C LEU A 123 11.86 -16.95 9.50
N ASN A 124 11.89 -16.78 10.83
CA ASN A 124 12.66 -17.69 11.70
C ASN A 124 12.08 -19.11 11.74
N ALA A 125 10.79 -19.27 11.43
CA ALA A 125 10.15 -20.57 11.29
C ALA A 125 10.22 -21.13 9.85
N HIS A 126 10.62 -20.30 8.86
CA HIS A 126 10.65 -20.62 7.44
C HIS A 126 11.99 -20.21 6.81
N PRO A 127 13.10 -20.88 7.19
CA PRO A 127 14.46 -20.48 6.78
C PRO A 127 14.73 -20.66 5.28
N ASP A 128 13.84 -21.34 4.55
CA ASP A 128 13.89 -21.52 3.10
C ASP A 128 13.26 -20.35 2.32
N THR A 129 12.85 -19.28 3.01
CA THR A 129 12.06 -18.19 2.43
C THR A 129 12.77 -16.83 2.48
N SER A 130 12.46 -15.98 1.49
CA SER A 130 12.78 -14.56 1.42
C SER A 130 11.52 -13.73 1.37
N VAL A 131 11.39 -12.79 2.29
CA VAL A 131 10.28 -11.82 2.28
C VAL A 131 10.84 -10.41 2.32
N LYS A 132 10.45 -9.58 1.35
CA LYS A 132 10.72 -8.14 1.34
C LYS A 132 9.46 -7.38 1.67
N PHE A 133 9.57 -6.35 2.49
CA PHE A 133 8.47 -5.44 2.78
C PHE A 133 8.76 -4.08 2.12
N HIS A 134 7.83 -3.60 1.32
CA HIS A 134 8.01 -2.43 0.48
C HIS A 134 6.84 -1.46 0.63
N ASP A 135 7.07 -0.34 1.31
CA ASP A 135 6.16 0.80 1.31
C ASP A 135 6.40 1.62 0.03
N TRP A 136 5.67 1.30 -1.05
CA TRP A 136 5.98 1.83 -2.38
C TRP A 136 6.00 3.37 -2.41
N TRP A 137 5.05 4.02 -1.72
CA TRP A 137 4.85 5.47 -1.75
C TRP A 137 5.96 6.25 -1.05
N ARG A 138 6.69 5.61 -0.12
CA ARG A 138 7.82 6.21 0.62
C ARG A 138 9.16 5.53 0.32
N ALA A 139 9.21 4.72 -0.73
CA ALA A 139 10.45 4.14 -1.21
C ALA A 139 11.44 5.25 -1.64
N PRO A 140 12.77 5.06 -1.49
CA PRO A 140 13.72 6.16 -1.64
C PRO A 140 13.62 6.96 -2.94
N LYS A 141 13.53 6.31 -4.10
CA LYS A 141 13.44 6.99 -5.40
C LYS A 141 12.05 7.62 -5.59
N THR A 142 11.00 6.91 -5.19
CA THR A 142 9.61 7.38 -5.26
C THR A 142 9.40 8.63 -4.43
N MET A 143 9.83 8.61 -3.16
CA MET A 143 9.76 9.76 -2.26
C MET A 143 10.64 10.91 -2.76
N ALA A 144 11.84 10.63 -3.29
CA ALA A 144 12.66 11.67 -3.89
C ALA A 144 11.93 12.37 -5.05
N LYS A 145 11.20 11.62 -5.89
CA LYS A 145 10.40 12.21 -6.97
C LYS A 145 9.22 13.03 -6.46
N VAL A 146 8.56 12.56 -5.40
CA VAL A 146 7.50 13.33 -4.72
C VAL A 146 8.05 14.67 -4.21
N GLN A 147 9.18 14.64 -3.49
CA GLN A 147 9.82 15.83 -2.94
C GLN A 147 10.34 16.80 -4.02
N GLU A 148 10.80 16.27 -5.15
CA GLU A 148 11.21 17.07 -6.33
C GLU A 148 10.04 17.87 -6.90
N ILE A 149 8.85 17.26 -6.98
CA ILE A 149 7.64 17.90 -7.53
C ILE A 149 7.06 18.92 -6.55
N ASP A 150 6.83 18.50 -5.31
CA ASP A 150 6.28 19.35 -4.26
C ASP A 150 6.50 18.71 -2.87
N PRO A 151 7.24 19.36 -1.96
CA PRO A 151 7.44 18.81 -0.61
C PRO A 151 6.17 18.83 0.25
N ALA A 152 5.13 19.60 -0.13
CA ALA A 152 3.84 19.61 0.55
C ALA A 152 2.99 18.38 0.17
N ALA A 153 3.51 17.19 0.51
CA ALA A 153 2.94 15.88 0.20
C ALA A 153 2.60 15.13 1.50
N SER A 154 1.39 14.58 1.61
CA SER A 154 0.92 13.94 2.83
C SER A 154 -0.32 13.05 2.58
N HIS A 155 -0.86 12.48 3.66
CA HIS A 155 -2.11 11.71 3.66
C HIS A 155 -3.27 12.48 3.00
N ALA A 156 -3.96 11.80 2.10
CA ALA A 156 -5.07 12.28 1.29
C ALA A 156 -4.77 13.56 0.49
N SER A 157 -3.49 13.83 0.22
CA SER A 157 -3.05 14.92 -0.62
C SER A 157 -2.84 14.48 -2.06
N TRP A 158 -2.40 15.42 -2.88
CA TRP A 158 -2.10 15.20 -4.29
C TRP A 158 -1.21 13.98 -4.53
N MET A 159 -0.30 13.61 -3.61
CA MET A 159 0.62 12.48 -3.79
C MET A 159 -0.08 11.12 -3.87
N GLU A 160 -1.33 11.04 -3.41
CA GLU A 160 -2.20 9.86 -3.49
C GLU A 160 -3.31 10.03 -4.54
N ASN A 161 -3.46 11.23 -5.13
CA ASN A 161 -4.52 11.60 -6.06
C ASN A 161 -4.21 11.21 -7.52
N PHE A 162 -4.04 9.90 -7.75
CA PHE A 162 -3.88 9.33 -9.09
C PHE A 162 -5.21 9.22 -9.83
N PRO A 163 -5.23 9.22 -11.18
CA PRO A 163 -6.47 9.07 -11.97
C PRO A 163 -7.38 7.92 -11.53
N TRP A 164 -6.81 6.80 -11.10
CA TRP A 164 -7.55 5.60 -10.65
C TRP A 164 -7.97 5.61 -9.17
N THR A 165 -7.73 6.70 -8.44
CA THR A 165 -8.19 6.89 -7.04
C THR A 165 -9.24 7.99 -6.90
N ARG A 166 -9.46 8.77 -7.96
CA ARG A 166 -10.40 9.90 -7.98
C ARG A 166 -11.83 9.42 -8.00
N THR A 167 -12.68 10.12 -7.23
CA THR A 167 -14.14 9.90 -7.21
C THR A 167 -14.89 10.87 -8.12
N GLY A 168 -14.24 11.98 -8.53
CA GLY A 168 -14.89 13.07 -9.26
C GLY A 168 -15.77 13.98 -8.39
N ASP A 169 -15.60 13.95 -7.06
CA ASP A 169 -16.37 14.81 -6.14
C ASP A 169 -16.08 16.31 -6.41
N PRO A 170 -17.08 17.10 -6.85
CA PRO A 170 -16.87 18.51 -7.20
C PRO A 170 -16.56 19.40 -5.99
N ARG A 171 -16.68 18.88 -4.75
CA ARG A 171 -16.35 19.61 -3.52
C ARG A 171 -14.85 19.62 -3.21
N GLN A 172 -14.04 18.91 -3.97
CA GLN A 172 -12.60 18.85 -3.76
C GLN A 172 -11.97 20.25 -3.91
N PRO A 173 -11.20 20.74 -2.91
CA PRO A 173 -10.58 22.05 -2.98
C PRO A 173 -9.49 22.13 -4.06
N THR A 174 -9.33 23.32 -4.63
CA THR A 174 -8.24 23.66 -5.55
C THR A 174 -7.06 24.35 -4.85
N THR A 175 -7.22 24.72 -3.58
CA THR A 175 -6.20 25.38 -2.77
C THR A 175 -5.45 24.39 -1.89
N SER A 176 -4.26 24.77 -1.44
CA SER A 176 -3.44 23.96 -0.54
C SER A 176 -3.96 24.02 0.90
N LYS A 177 -3.93 22.88 1.59
CA LYS A 177 -4.24 22.78 3.01
C LYS A 177 -3.00 23.09 3.86
N PRO A 178 -3.10 23.98 4.86
CA PRO A 178 -2.04 24.16 5.84
C PRO A 178 -1.69 22.84 6.56
N CYS A 179 -0.42 22.68 6.90
CA CYS A 179 0.04 21.48 7.61
C CYS A 179 -0.65 21.37 8.99
N ILE A 180 -1.15 20.19 9.29
CA ILE A 180 -1.75 19.84 10.59
C ILE A 180 -0.71 19.82 11.72
N ASP A 181 -1.19 19.92 12.96
CA ASP A 181 -0.37 19.63 14.14
C ASP A 181 -0.32 18.12 14.40
N PHE A 182 0.72 17.46 13.87
CA PHE A 182 0.97 16.03 14.08
C PHE A 182 1.12 15.66 15.56
N ALA A 183 1.71 16.54 16.37
CA ALA A 183 1.90 16.27 17.80
C ALA A 183 0.56 16.31 18.55
N ALA A 184 -0.35 17.21 18.18
CA ALA A 184 -1.72 17.19 18.70
C ALA A 184 -2.45 15.90 18.29
N LEU A 185 -2.38 15.52 17.01
CA LEU A 185 -3.07 14.32 16.51
C LEU A 185 -2.57 13.03 17.14
N ALA A 186 -1.27 12.91 17.43
CA ALA A 186 -0.69 11.72 18.05
C ALA A 186 -1.25 11.42 19.46
N ARG A 187 -1.91 12.39 20.12
CA ARG A 187 -2.33 12.31 21.53
C ARG A 187 -3.85 12.21 21.72
N VAL A 188 -4.62 12.02 20.65
CA VAL A 188 -6.09 12.04 20.72
C VAL A 188 -6.72 10.85 20.01
N ASP A 189 -7.94 10.50 20.40
CA ASP A 189 -8.73 9.42 19.80
C ASP A 189 -9.21 9.76 18.38
N ALA A 190 -9.73 8.76 17.66
CA ALA A 190 -10.19 8.92 16.28
C ALA A 190 -11.30 9.98 16.12
N GLY A 191 -12.20 10.13 17.09
CA GLY A 191 -13.25 11.15 17.06
C GLY A 191 -12.69 12.55 17.15
N ARG A 192 -11.75 12.77 18.08
CA ARG A 192 -11.04 14.06 18.19
C ARG A 192 -10.12 14.30 16.99
N LYS A 193 -9.46 13.28 16.44
CA LYS A 193 -8.70 13.38 15.18
C LYS A 193 -9.57 13.87 14.05
N ARG A 194 -10.76 13.29 13.85
CA ARG A 194 -11.72 13.75 12.84
C ARG A 194 -12.08 15.23 13.01
N GLY A 195 -12.31 15.67 14.24
CA GLY A 195 -12.58 17.08 14.53
C GLY A 195 -11.42 18.02 14.18
N LEU A 196 -10.18 17.60 14.45
CA LEU A 196 -8.96 18.39 14.14
C LEU A 196 -8.62 18.40 12.65
N LEU A 197 -8.84 17.28 11.96
CA LEU A 197 -8.54 17.12 10.54
C LEU A 197 -9.61 17.75 9.64
N GLY A 198 -10.87 17.77 10.07
CA GLY A 198 -11.98 18.20 9.22
C GLY A 198 -12.23 17.22 8.08
N ASP A 199 -11.74 17.55 6.89
CA ASP A 199 -11.90 16.73 5.68
C ASP A 199 -10.97 15.50 5.62
N GLY A 200 -9.95 15.43 6.47
CA GLY A 200 -9.05 14.28 6.54
C GLY A 200 -7.70 14.41 5.82
N ASN A 201 -7.48 15.45 5.02
CA ASN A 201 -6.17 15.75 4.42
C ASN A 201 -5.19 16.29 5.47
N TYR A 202 -3.90 15.93 5.38
CA TYR A 202 -2.91 16.34 6.36
C TYR A 202 -2.19 17.65 5.99
N HIS A 203 -1.91 17.87 4.72
CA HIS A 203 -1.15 19.00 4.20
C HIS A 203 -1.13 18.98 2.66
N GLY A 204 -1.07 20.16 2.06
CA GLY A 204 -0.72 20.32 0.65
C GLY A 204 -1.92 20.44 -0.28
N LEU A 205 -1.65 20.46 -1.58
CA LEU A 205 -2.71 20.43 -2.60
C LEU A 205 -3.47 19.10 -2.53
N TYR A 206 -4.75 19.12 -2.91
CA TYR A 206 -5.55 17.90 -3.02
C TYR A 206 -5.27 17.16 -4.33
N GLN A 207 -4.88 17.87 -5.39
CA GLN A 207 -4.60 17.31 -6.70
C GLN A 207 -3.53 18.12 -7.42
N ARG A 208 -2.76 17.42 -8.24
CA ARG A 208 -1.83 17.96 -9.22
C ARG A 208 -2.16 17.42 -10.62
N PRO A 209 -1.59 17.99 -11.70
CA PRO A 209 -1.80 17.48 -13.06
C PRO A 209 -1.40 16.00 -13.19
N ASP A 210 -2.05 15.29 -14.12
CA ASP A 210 -1.79 13.85 -14.31
C ASP A 210 -0.36 13.56 -14.73
N GLU A 211 0.30 14.49 -15.41
CA GLU A 211 1.71 14.38 -15.77
C GLU A 211 2.62 14.23 -14.53
N ASP A 212 2.41 15.04 -13.50
CA ASP A 212 3.15 14.95 -12.24
C ASP A 212 2.91 13.59 -11.57
N MET A 213 1.64 13.15 -11.56
CA MET A 213 1.25 11.88 -10.94
C MET A 213 1.84 10.68 -11.69
N LEU A 214 1.76 10.66 -13.01
CA LEU A 214 2.31 9.59 -13.84
C LEU A 214 3.84 9.55 -13.76
N ALA A 215 4.51 10.69 -13.61
CA ALA A 215 5.95 10.73 -13.40
C ALA A 215 6.38 10.07 -12.07
N ILE A 216 5.60 10.24 -10.99
CA ILE A 216 5.82 9.50 -9.74
C ILE A 216 5.54 8.02 -9.93
N TRP A 217 4.45 7.69 -10.62
CA TRP A 217 4.05 6.31 -10.85
C TRP A 217 5.13 5.52 -11.60
N ASP A 218 5.71 6.11 -12.64
CA ASP A 218 6.79 5.48 -13.41
C ASP A 218 8.01 5.16 -12.54
N VAL A 219 8.35 6.04 -11.59
CA VAL A 219 9.44 5.81 -10.63
C VAL A 219 9.05 4.69 -9.65
N ALA A 220 7.84 4.74 -9.10
CA ALA A 220 7.33 3.73 -8.17
C ALA A 220 7.31 2.32 -8.77
N VAL A 221 6.84 2.19 -10.01
CA VAL A 221 6.81 0.92 -10.74
C VAL A 221 8.23 0.39 -10.98
N LYS A 222 9.17 1.25 -11.41
CA LYS A 222 10.57 0.85 -11.63
C LYS A 222 11.27 0.43 -10.34
N GLU A 223 11.06 1.18 -9.26
CA GLU A 223 11.66 0.87 -7.96
C GLU A 223 11.06 -0.40 -7.34
N THR A 224 9.76 -0.61 -7.47
CA THR A 224 9.10 -1.86 -7.07
C THR A 224 9.63 -3.05 -7.88
N ARG A 225 9.82 -2.89 -9.19
CA ARG A 225 10.34 -3.95 -10.07
C ARG A 225 11.78 -4.34 -9.74
N ASP A 226 12.64 -3.38 -9.42
CA ASP A 226 14.02 -3.62 -9.00
C ASP A 226 14.10 -4.58 -7.80
N LEU A 227 13.15 -4.48 -6.86
CA LEU A 227 13.03 -5.40 -5.72
C LEU A 227 12.63 -6.83 -6.12
N LEU A 228 11.94 -7.01 -7.24
CA LEU A 228 11.58 -8.32 -7.80
C LEU A 228 12.75 -8.97 -8.55
N GLU A 229 13.63 -8.17 -9.14
CA GLU A 229 14.75 -8.66 -9.94
C GLU A 229 15.97 -8.96 -9.08
N ASN A 230 16.24 -8.15 -8.05
CA ASN A 230 17.53 -8.12 -7.38
C ASN A 230 17.44 -8.39 -5.88
N ASN A 231 18.56 -8.77 -5.26
CA ASN A 231 18.71 -8.91 -3.80
C ASN A 231 17.73 -9.90 -3.15
N TRP A 232 17.37 -10.97 -3.87
CA TRP A 232 16.87 -12.18 -3.23
C TRP A 232 18.10 -12.95 -2.72
N HIS A 233 18.05 -13.40 -1.47
CA HIS A 233 19.14 -14.18 -0.86
C HIS A 233 19.40 -15.50 -1.59
#